data_AF-A0A373CHS9-F1
#
_entry.id   AF-A0A373CHS9-F1
#
_cell.length_a   1.000
_cell.length_b   1.000
_cell.length_c   1.000
_cell.angle_alpha   90.00
_cell.angle_beta   90.00
_cell.angle_gamma   90.00
#
_symmetry.space_group_name_H-M   'P 1'
#
loop_
_entity.id
_entity.type
_entity.pdbx_description
1 polymer ?
#
loop_
_entity_poly.entity_id
_entity_poly.type
_entity_poly.pdbx_seq_one_letter_code
_entity_poly.pdbx_strand_id
1 'polypeptide(L)'
;MLKNIPCILMIHPAGQKEEQTYYKDVIGIKGDYLFADSVQEARLKIITGQGYMPVDVIGDPVWSDSTIDRIPLVRNGDPVRKTYCAFWRKDNSGYYIEDFSDMLKEAFA
;
A
#
# COMPACT_ATOMS: atom_id res chain seq x y z
N MET A 1 -2.66 10.58 17.23
CA MET A 1 -2.46 11.91 16.62
C MET A 1 -1.37 11.78 15.56
N LEU A 2 -1.72 11.84 14.27
CA LEU A 2 -0.76 11.93 13.14
C LEU A 2 -0.88 13.28 12.41
N LYS A 3 -1.60 14.24 13.01
CA LYS A 3 -1.78 15.57 12.44
C LYS A 3 -0.39 16.24 12.38
N ASN A 4 0.10 16.50 11.17
CA ASN A 4 1.38 17.14 10.82
C ASN A 4 2.60 16.21 10.69
N ILE A 5 2.43 14.89 10.60
CA ILE A 5 3.51 14.00 10.19
C ILE A 5 3.32 13.67 8.70
N PRO A 6 4.33 13.86 7.83
CA PRO A 6 4.22 13.53 6.42
C PRO A 6 3.95 12.04 6.18
N CYS A 7 3.10 11.76 5.20
CA CYS A 7 2.88 10.40 4.70
C CYS A 7 3.94 10.08 3.64
N ILE A 8 4.74 9.05 3.87
CA ILE A 8 5.76 8.57 2.94
C ILE A 8 5.11 7.56 1.99
N LEU A 9 5.12 7.84 0.69
CA LEU A 9 4.63 6.96 -0.36
C LEU A 9 5.82 6.36 -1.12
N MET A 10 5.93 5.04 -1.11
CA MET A 10 6.93 4.33 -1.91
C MET A 10 6.34 4.06 -3.30
N ILE A 11 6.78 4.83 -4.29
CA ILE A 11 6.26 4.78 -5.65
C ILE A 11 7.27 5.36 -6.64
N HIS A 12 7.31 4.79 -7.84
CA HIS A 12 8.13 5.34 -8.93
C HIS A 12 7.67 6.77 -9.29
N PRO A 13 8.58 7.71 -9.64
CA PRO A 13 8.25 9.10 -9.93
C PRO A 13 7.07 9.30 -10.90
N ALA A 14 6.97 8.44 -11.92
CA ALA A 14 5.91 8.48 -12.92
C ALA A 14 4.48 8.28 -12.35
N GLY A 15 4.33 7.68 -11.18
CA GLY A 15 3.02 7.40 -10.54
C GLY A 15 2.74 8.22 -9.28
N GLN A 16 3.61 9.17 -8.91
CA GLN A 16 3.48 9.91 -7.65
C GLN A 16 2.15 10.67 -7.52
N LYS A 17 1.68 11.25 -8.64
CA LYS A 17 0.44 12.04 -8.64
C LYS A 17 -0.79 11.16 -8.43
N GLU A 18 -0.89 10.05 -9.14
CA GLU A 18 -1.99 9.10 -8.97
C GLU A 18 -2.00 8.52 -7.55
N GLU A 19 -0.83 8.07 -7.05
CA GLU A 19 -0.70 7.47 -5.73
C GLU A 19 -1.08 8.47 -4.62
N GLN A 20 -0.58 9.71 -4.69
CA GLN A 20 -0.95 10.76 -3.76
C GLN A 20 -2.46 11.05 -3.79
N THR A 21 -3.05 11.10 -4.99
CA THR A 21 -4.50 11.32 -5.15
C THR A 21 -5.30 10.18 -4.51
N TYR A 22 -4.89 8.93 -4.70
CA TYR A 22 -5.52 7.77 -4.07
C TYR A 22 -5.48 7.86 -2.54
N TYR A 23 -4.32 8.10 -1.95
CA TYR A 23 -4.22 8.20 -0.48
C TYR A 23 -4.97 9.39 0.10
N LYS A 24 -5.01 10.51 -0.63
CA LYS A 24 -5.71 11.71 -0.21
C LYS A 24 -7.22 11.56 -0.28
N ASP A 25 -7.73 11.12 -1.42
CA ASP A 25 -9.15 11.21 -1.74
C ASP A 25 -9.90 9.91 -1.42
N VAL A 26 -9.24 8.74 -1.53
CA VAL A 26 -9.86 7.42 -1.26
C VAL A 26 -9.57 6.94 0.16
N ILE A 27 -8.29 6.94 0.56
CA ILE A 27 -7.89 6.52 1.92
C ILE A 27 -8.19 7.63 2.95
N GLY A 28 -8.19 8.90 2.52
CA GLY A 28 -8.52 10.03 3.40
C GLY A 28 -7.34 10.50 4.25
N ILE A 29 -6.11 10.14 3.89
CA ILE A 29 -4.90 10.65 4.53
C ILE A 29 -4.69 12.09 4.04
N LYS A 30 -4.76 13.05 4.94
CA LYS A 30 -4.57 14.48 4.62
C LYS A 30 -3.29 14.97 5.25
N GLY A 31 -2.58 15.83 4.54
CA GLY A 31 -1.32 16.43 5.00
C GLY A 31 -0.28 16.44 3.89
N ASP A 32 0.97 16.59 4.31
CA ASP A 32 2.13 16.57 3.44
C ASP A 32 2.52 15.14 3.06
N TYR A 33 3.15 15.04 1.90
CA TYR A 33 3.58 13.77 1.32
C TYR A 33 5.08 13.82 1.04
N LEU A 34 5.76 12.74 1.39
CA LEU A 34 7.12 12.46 0.98
C LEU A 34 7.10 11.24 0.06
N PHE A 35 8.06 11.17 -0.86
CA PHE A 35 8.18 10.05 -1.77
C PHE A 35 9.49 9.34 -1.54
N ALA A 36 9.46 8.01 -1.70
CA ALA A 36 10.63 7.17 -1.70
C ALA A 36 10.63 6.26 -2.93
N ASP A 37 11.79 6.03 -3.53
CA ASP A 37 11.93 5.17 -4.71
C ASP A 37 12.18 3.70 -4.37
N SER A 38 12.44 3.42 -3.09
CA SER A 38 12.86 2.11 -2.59
C SER A 38 12.43 1.90 -1.14
N VAL A 39 12.35 0.62 -0.74
CA VAL A 39 12.04 0.22 0.64
C VAL A 39 13.11 0.73 1.61
N GLN A 40 14.37 0.74 1.18
CA GLN A 40 15.51 1.19 1.97
C GLN A 40 15.42 2.69 2.26
N GLU A 41 15.13 3.49 1.23
CA GLU A 41 14.95 4.93 1.41
C GLU A 41 13.73 5.24 2.30
N ALA A 42 12.60 4.58 2.05
CA ALA A 42 11.41 4.74 2.87
C ALA A 42 11.68 4.39 4.34
N ARG A 43 12.38 3.28 4.59
CA ARG A 43 12.78 2.86 5.93
C ARG A 43 13.70 3.89 6.59
N LEU A 44 14.68 4.42 5.87
CA LEU A 44 15.56 5.46 6.39
C LEU A 44 14.78 6.72 6.81
N LYS A 45 13.80 7.16 5.99
CA LYS A 45 12.93 8.29 6.33
C LYS A 45 12.10 8.03 7.58
N ILE A 46 11.59 6.81 7.78
CA ILE A 46 10.82 6.44 8.98
C ILE A 46 11.72 6.47 10.23
N ILE A 47 12.86 5.78 10.22
CA ILE A 47 13.73 5.68 11.41
C ILE A 47 14.39 7.01 11.77
N THR A 48 14.52 7.94 10.81
CA THR A 48 15.00 9.30 11.05
C THR A 48 13.88 10.29 11.41
N GLY A 49 12.63 9.81 11.53
CA GLY A 49 11.49 10.60 12.00
C GLY A 49 10.89 11.57 10.97
N GLN A 50 11.18 11.38 9.68
CA GLN A 50 10.67 12.28 8.62
C GLN A 50 9.19 12.05 8.30
N GLY A 51 8.64 10.88 8.63
CA GLY A 51 7.26 10.55 8.33
C GLY A 51 6.85 9.15 8.78
N TYR A 52 5.61 8.79 8.48
CA TYR A 52 5.11 7.41 8.57
C TYR A 52 4.80 6.88 7.16
N MET A 53 4.81 5.57 6.99
CA MET A 53 4.48 4.93 5.72
C MET A 53 3.26 4.01 5.90
N PRO A 54 2.18 4.18 5.11
CA PRO A 54 1.12 3.19 5.07
C PRO A 54 1.66 1.90 4.45
N VAL A 55 1.31 0.77 5.05
CA VAL A 55 1.69 -0.56 4.58
C VAL A 55 0.46 -1.42 4.47
N ASP A 56 0.28 -2.02 3.29
CA ASP A 56 -0.74 -3.02 3.06
C ASP A 56 -0.30 -4.33 3.73
N VAL A 57 -1.19 -4.93 4.52
CA VAL A 57 -0.94 -6.20 5.21
C VAL A 57 -1.80 -7.27 4.56
N ILE A 58 -1.16 -8.27 3.95
CA ILE A 58 -1.81 -9.42 3.32
C ILE A 58 -1.37 -10.68 4.08
N GLY A 59 -2.34 -11.49 4.52
CA GLY A 59 -2.09 -12.66 5.35
C GLY A 59 -1.65 -12.32 6.77
N ASP A 60 -0.95 -13.26 7.42
CA ASP A 60 -0.38 -13.07 8.76
C ASP A 60 1.05 -12.52 8.66
N PRO A 61 1.27 -11.24 8.98
CA PRO A 61 2.58 -10.66 8.82
C PRO A 61 3.54 -11.12 9.92
N VAL A 62 4.72 -11.61 9.52
CA VAL A 62 5.84 -11.84 10.44
C VAL A 62 6.66 -10.57 10.53
N TRP A 63 6.47 -9.81 11.60
CA TRP A 63 7.25 -8.61 11.87
C TRP A 63 8.47 -8.98 12.72
N SER A 64 9.67 -8.89 12.15
CA SER A 64 10.93 -9.17 12.85
C SER A 64 11.67 -7.93 13.38
N ASP A 65 11.20 -6.73 13.04
CA ASP A 65 11.89 -5.48 13.37
C ASP A 65 11.20 -4.76 14.54
N SER A 66 11.93 -4.58 15.64
CA SER A 66 11.50 -3.85 16.84
C SER A 66 11.72 -2.35 16.76
N THR A 67 12.34 -1.83 15.70
CA THR A 67 12.69 -0.41 15.55
C THR A 67 11.52 0.44 15.04
N ILE A 68 10.50 -0.20 14.46
CA ILE A 68 9.37 0.48 13.81
C ILE A 68 8.07 0.00 14.44
N ASP A 69 7.39 0.92 15.10
CA ASP A 69 6.05 0.71 15.60
C ASP A 69 5.03 0.71 14.45
N ARG A 70 4.07 -0.22 14.53
CA ARG A 70 2.97 -0.34 13.58
C ARG A 70 1.66 -0.02 14.27
N ILE A 71 0.90 0.87 13.67
CA ILE A 71 -0.37 1.34 14.21
C ILE A 71 -1.47 0.94 13.21
N PRO A 72 -2.55 0.27 13.65
CA PRO A 72 -3.63 -0.10 12.74
C PRO A 72 -4.34 1.15 12.22
N LEU A 73 -4.53 1.21 10.89
CA LEU A 73 -5.31 2.25 10.25
C LEU A 73 -6.79 1.87 10.28
N VAL A 74 -7.56 2.55 11.12
CA VAL A 74 -9.00 2.31 11.32
C VAL A 74 -9.86 3.50 10.88
N ARG A 75 -11.05 3.21 10.38
CA ARG A 75 -12.10 4.19 10.03
C ARG A 75 -13.40 3.73 10.66
N ASN A 76 -13.97 4.56 11.54
CA ASN A 76 -15.18 4.25 12.31
C ASN A 76 -15.09 2.97 13.17
N GLY A 77 -13.88 2.64 13.64
CA GLY A 77 -13.63 1.43 14.45
C GLY A 77 -13.20 0.21 13.63
N ASP A 78 -13.40 0.21 12.31
CA ASP A 78 -13.05 -0.90 11.43
C ASP A 78 -11.71 -0.67 10.71
N PRO A 79 -10.90 -1.70 10.44
CA PRO A 79 -9.71 -1.58 9.60
C PRO A 79 -10.04 -1.04 8.20
N VAL A 80 -9.24 -0.08 7.72
CA VAL A 80 -9.33 0.36 6.33
C VAL A 80 -8.86 -0.77 5.42
N ARG A 81 -9.69 -1.14 4.44
CA ARG A 81 -9.41 -2.22 3.49
C ARG A 81 -9.11 -1.66 2.11
N LYS A 82 -8.14 -2.26 1.44
CA LYS A 82 -7.82 -2.03 0.03
C LYS A 82 -8.21 -3.29 -0.75
N THR A 83 -8.98 -3.11 -1.82
CA THR A 83 -9.41 -4.24 -2.68
C THR A 83 -8.43 -4.34 -3.85
N TYR A 84 -7.81 -5.50 -3.99
CA TYR A 84 -6.94 -5.82 -5.12
C TYR A 84 -7.73 -6.64 -6.13
N CYS A 85 -7.64 -6.25 -7.40
CA CYS A 85 -8.33 -6.91 -8.49
C CYS A 85 -7.34 -7.20 -9.61
N ALA A 86 -7.43 -8.40 -10.19
CA ALA A 86 -6.76 -8.74 -11.43
C ALA A 86 -7.73 -8.57 -12.59
N PHE A 87 -7.30 -7.90 -13.66
CA PHE A 87 -8.10 -7.67 -14.85
C PHE A 87 -7.35 -8.10 -16.10
N TRP A 88 -8.07 -8.62 -17.08
CA TRP A 88 -7.57 -8.90 -18.41
C TRP A 88 -8.56 -8.40 -19.47
N ARG A 89 -8.06 -8.24 -20.70
CA ARG A 89 -8.93 -7.86 -21.81
C ARG A 89 -9.90 -8.98 -22.12
N LYS A 90 -11.16 -8.62 -22.34
CA LYS A 90 -12.25 -9.57 -22.66
C LYS A 90 -11.97 -10.40 -23.91
N ASP A 91 -11.24 -9.86 -24.88
CA ASP A 91 -10.86 -10.54 -26.11
C ASP A 91 -9.52 -11.30 -26.02
N ASN A 92 -8.95 -11.41 -24.82
CA ASN A 92 -7.72 -12.13 -24.53
C ASN A 92 -7.97 -13.24 -23.49
N SER A 93 -8.94 -14.12 -23.76
CA SER A 93 -9.32 -15.28 -22.93
C SER A 93 -8.79 -16.58 -23.52
N GLY A 94 -7.49 -16.62 -23.83
CA GLY A 94 -6.82 -17.86 -24.23
C GLY A 94 -6.63 -18.79 -23.04
N TYR A 95 -6.41 -20.09 -23.31
CA TYR A 95 -6.19 -21.13 -22.30
C TYR A 95 -5.28 -20.70 -21.13
N TYR A 96 -4.13 -20.10 -21.43
CA TYR A 96 -3.18 -19.65 -20.39
C TYR A 96 -3.70 -18.54 -19.48
N ILE A 97 -4.59 -17.67 -19.96
CA ILE A 97 -5.14 -16.58 -19.16
C ILE A 97 -6.17 -17.13 -18.16
N GLU A 98 -6.97 -18.09 -18.59
CA GLU A 98 -7.94 -18.76 -17.71
C GLU A 98 -7.23 -19.62 -16.66
N ASP A 99 -6.25 -20.44 -17.06
CA ASP A 99 -5.42 -21.22 -16.14
C ASP A 99 -4.74 -20.31 -15.09
N PHE A 100 -4.16 -19.19 -15.53
CA PHE A 100 -3.55 -18.23 -14.61
C PHE A 100 -4.57 -17.55 -13.69
N SER A 101 -5.78 -17.28 -14.19
CA SER A 101 -6.88 -16.74 -13.38
C SER A 101 -7.24 -17.70 -12.25
N ASP A 102 -7.32 -19.00 -12.55
CA ASP A 102 -7.64 -20.03 -11.56
C ASP A 102 -6.51 -20.19 -10.54
N MET A 103 -5.24 -20.18 -10.98
CA MET A 103 -4.08 -20.15 -10.07
C MET A 103 -4.11 -18.95 -9.12
N LEU A 104 -4.47 -17.74 -9.62
CA LEU A 104 -4.60 -16.56 -8.78
C LEU A 104 -5.73 -16.71 -7.75
N LYS A 105 -6.88 -17.29 -8.13
CA LYS A 105 -7.97 -17.54 -7.19
C LYS A 105 -7.51 -18.49 -6.08
N GLU A 106 -6.83 -19.58 -6.42
CA GLU A 106 -6.32 -20.53 -5.42
C GLU A 106 -5.28 -19.93 -4.48
N ALA A 107 -4.37 -19.10 -5.00
CA ALA A 107 -3.32 -18.47 -4.20
C ALA A 107 -3.83 -17.45 -3.16
N PHE A 108 -5.02 -16.89 -3.38
CA PHE A 108 -5.62 -15.86 -2.53
C PHE A 108 -7.04 -16.22 -2.02
N ALA A 109 -7.41 -17.51 -2.07
CA ALA A 109 -8.69 -18.06 -1.60
C ALA A 109 -8.85 -18.05 -0.08
#